data_AF-A0AAN8ZCC6-F1
#
_entry.id   AF-A0AAN8ZCC6-F1
#
_cell.length_a   1.000
_cell.length_b   1.000
_cell.length_c   1.000
_cell.angle_alpha   90.00
_cell.angle_beta   90.00
_cell.angle_gamma   90.00
#
_symmetry.space_group_name_H-M   'P 1'
#
loop_
_entity.id
_entity.type
_entity.pdbx_description
1 polymer ?
#
loop_
_entity_poly.entity_id
_entity_poly.type
_entity_poly.pdbx_seq_one_letter_code
_entity_poly.pdbx_strand_id
1 'polypeptide(L)'
;MHDDINKGEEGYELKDHDIEEIDKSLDDTFTSDERLFPPTFNVKEKERPSKTRKKIKTSGALGLKEDIQSLLKLMSTKSTSTFSSSSQDGSTIAKCLNILKYLRGVEIGSGIWFYACDLFVKKEQRKIFFRQPNDELKLGWLQWNFFLFCNNRIP
;
A
#
# COMPACT_ATOMS: atom_id res chain seq x y z
N MET A 1 22.80 -17.10 -62.11
CA MET A 1 23.64 -18.24 -61.70
C MET A 1 23.45 -18.34 -60.20
N HIS A 2 22.79 -19.42 -59.79
CA HIS A 2 22.49 -19.76 -58.39
C HIS A 2 23.76 -20.06 -57.61
N ASP A 3 23.69 -19.89 -56.28
CA ASP A 3 24.15 -20.78 -55.20
C ASP A 3 23.98 -19.99 -53.88
N ASP A 4 22.94 -20.23 -53.06
CA ASP A 4 22.81 -21.26 -52.00
C ASP A 4 23.64 -20.96 -50.74
N ILE A 5 23.02 -20.54 -49.61
CA ILE A 5 22.38 -21.33 -48.52
C ILE A 5 23.33 -21.57 -47.31
N ASN A 6 22.88 -20.99 -46.18
CA ASN A 6 22.93 -21.45 -44.78
C ASN A 6 24.13 -21.38 -43.82
N LYS A 7 23.69 -21.06 -42.58
CA LYS A 7 23.99 -21.65 -41.26
C LYS A 7 25.23 -21.19 -40.49
N GLY A 8 24.92 -20.70 -39.29
CA GLY A 8 25.83 -20.54 -38.16
C GLY A 8 25.03 -20.13 -36.92
N GLU A 9 24.23 -21.06 -36.40
CA GLU A 9 23.63 -21.01 -35.06
C GLU A 9 24.73 -21.29 -34.02
N GLU A 10 25.00 -20.36 -33.11
CA GLU A 10 25.71 -20.58 -31.85
C GLU A 10 25.09 -19.57 -30.87
N GLY A 11 24.43 -19.90 -29.76
CA GLY A 11 24.50 -21.03 -28.86
C GLY A 11 24.35 -20.42 -27.47
N TYR A 12 23.12 -20.24 -26.98
CA TYR A 12 22.88 -19.73 -25.63
C TYR A 12 23.09 -20.86 -24.63
N GLU A 13 24.26 -20.86 -24.01
CA GLU A 13 24.60 -21.78 -22.92
C GLU A 13 23.87 -21.34 -21.64
N LEU A 14 22.76 -22.02 -21.32
CA LEU A 14 22.10 -21.94 -20.03
C LEU A 14 22.95 -22.70 -19.01
N LYS A 15 23.57 -21.97 -18.07
CA LYS A 15 24.22 -22.58 -16.91
C LYS A 15 23.22 -22.68 -15.77
N ASP A 16 22.84 -23.91 -15.46
CA ASP A 16 22.15 -24.28 -14.24
C ASP A 16 23.10 -24.05 -13.05
N HIS A 17 22.70 -23.20 -12.11
CA HIS A 17 23.32 -23.12 -10.79
C HIS A 17 22.23 -22.98 -9.72
N ASP A 18 21.90 -24.14 -9.18
CA ASP A 18 21.65 -24.47 -7.77
C ASP A 18 20.93 -23.43 -6.89
N ILE A 19 19.67 -23.74 -6.60
CA ILE A 19 18.87 -23.13 -5.53
C ILE A 19 19.41 -23.67 -4.20
N GLU A 20 20.24 -22.88 -3.52
CA GLU A 20 20.59 -23.17 -2.13
C GLU A 20 19.40 -22.90 -1.19
N GLU A 21 19.12 -23.93 -0.41
CA GLU A 21 18.11 -24.13 0.61
C GLU A 21 18.24 -23.10 1.75
N ILE A 22 17.22 -22.25 1.93
CA ILE A 22 17.17 -21.34 3.07
C ILE A 22 16.73 -22.14 4.30
N ASP A 23 17.71 -22.46 5.14
CA ASP A 23 17.54 -23.03 6.47
C ASP A 23 16.74 -22.08 7.39
N LYS A 24 15.76 -22.67 8.09
CA LYS A 24 14.89 -21.99 9.06
C LYS A 24 15.52 -22.11 10.43
N SER A 25 16.02 -21.00 10.94
CA SER A 25 16.31 -20.87 12.37
C SER A 25 16.17 -19.41 12.78
N LEU A 26 15.03 -19.07 13.37
CA LEU A 26 14.81 -17.80 14.06
C LEU A 26 14.23 -18.15 15.44
N ASP A 27 15.11 -18.51 16.38
CA ASP A 27 14.79 -18.45 17.78
C ASP A 27 15.12 -17.04 18.26
N ASP A 28 14.09 -16.23 18.52
CA ASP A 28 14.28 -15.07 19.35
C ASP A 28 13.16 -15.02 20.38
N THR A 29 13.59 -15.17 21.62
CA THR A 29 12.75 -15.34 22.80
C THR A 29 12.23 -13.97 23.20
N PHE A 30 11.09 -13.53 22.66
CA PHE A 30 10.47 -12.30 23.15
C PHE A 30 9.54 -12.59 24.34
N THR A 31 10.12 -12.38 25.52
CA THR A 31 9.48 -12.35 26.83
C THR A 31 8.23 -11.47 26.83
N SER A 32 7.09 -12.05 27.22
CA SER A 32 5.82 -11.37 27.45
C SER A 32 5.86 -10.46 28.68
N ASP A 33 5.94 -9.13 28.52
CA ASP A 33 5.31 -8.18 29.47
C ASP A 33 5.24 -6.76 28.85
N GLU A 34 4.16 -6.44 28.13
CA GLU A 34 3.76 -5.03 27.96
C GLU A 34 2.25 -4.90 28.11
N ARG A 35 1.87 -4.40 29.29
CA ARG A 35 0.50 -4.27 29.78
C ARG A 35 -0.22 -3.14 29.05
N LEU A 36 -1.11 -3.50 28.13
CA LEU A 36 -1.90 -2.58 27.28
C LEU A 36 -3.10 -1.90 27.96
N PHE A 37 -3.17 -1.81 29.29
CA PHE A 37 -4.29 -1.15 29.96
C PHE A 37 -3.84 -0.19 31.06
N PRO A 38 -4.30 1.07 31.06
CA PRO A 38 -4.06 1.98 32.18
C PRO A 38 -4.83 1.48 33.41
N PRO A 39 -4.22 1.40 34.59
CA PRO A 39 -4.93 0.99 35.80
C PRO A 39 -5.96 2.07 36.19
N THR A 40 -7.24 1.73 36.08
CA THR A 40 -8.31 2.51 36.69
C THR A 40 -8.52 2.09 38.15
N PHE A 41 -8.18 3.01 39.06
CA PHE A 41 -8.77 3.26 40.38
C PHE A 41 -8.75 2.18 41.48
N ASN A 42 -8.03 2.50 42.58
CA ASN A 42 -8.53 2.70 43.96
C ASN A 42 -7.56 2.13 45.02
N VAL A 43 -6.65 2.95 45.54
CA VAL A 43 -6.06 2.72 46.87
C VAL A 43 -6.23 3.98 47.71
N LYS A 44 -6.80 3.75 48.90
CA LYS A 44 -7.31 4.70 49.89
C LYS A 44 -6.15 5.44 50.56
N GLU A 45 -5.94 6.71 50.21
CA GLU A 45 -5.19 7.64 51.04
C GLU A 45 -6.06 8.07 52.23
N LYS A 46 -5.50 8.02 53.44
CA LYS A 46 -6.21 8.28 54.69
C LYS A 46 -5.69 9.57 55.30
N GLU A 47 -6.17 10.71 54.80
CA GLU A 47 -6.09 12.00 55.50
C GLU A 47 -7.45 12.70 55.54
N ARG A 48 -7.74 13.32 56.70
CA ARG A 48 -9.01 14.00 57.05
C ARG A 48 -8.99 15.47 56.56
N PRO A 49 -10.03 16.27 56.81
CA PRO A 49 -11.41 16.22 56.32
C PRO A 49 -11.76 17.49 55.51
N SER A 50 -12.97 17.52 54.93
CA SER A 50 -13.83 18.71 54.67
C SER A 50 -14.30 18.90 53.22
N LYS A 51 -15.53 19.43 53.16
CA LYS A 51 -16.29 19.98 52.02
C LYS A 51 -17.17 18.98 51.25
N THR A 52 -18.39 18.89 51.78
CA THR A 52 -19.67 18.60 51.11
C THR A 52 -19.61 18.55 49.58
N ARG A 53 -19.55 17.33 49.03
CA ARG A 53 -19.89 17.11 47.62
C ARG A 53 -21.40 17.13 47.48
N LYS A 54 -21.93 18.22 46.94
CA LYS A 54 -23.29 18.24 46.38
C LYS A 54 -23.39 17.08 45.38
N LYS A 55 -24.24 16.11 45.65
CA LYS A 55 -24.66 15.11 44.67
C LYS A 55 -25.28 15.86 43.50
N ILE A 56 -24.55 16.00 42.39
CA ILE A 56 -25.17 16.40 41.13
C ILE A 56 -25.99 15.20 40.68
N LYS A 57 -27.29 15.26 40.94
CA LYS A 57 -28.27 14.37 40.31
C LYS A 57 -28.35 14.77 38.85
N THR A 58 -27.53 14.14 37.99
CA THR A 58 -27.75 14.21 36.54
C THR A 58 -28.98 13.36 36.23
N SER A 59 -30.13 14.04 36.21
CA SER A 59 -31.41 13.51 35.73
C SER A 59 -31.23 12.92 34.32
N GLY A 60 -31.55 11.62 34.19
CA GLY A 60 -31.21 10.72 33.09
C GLY A 60 -31.79 11.01 31.70
N ALA A 61 -32.15 12.24 31.38
CA ALA A 61 -32.60 12.65 30.05
C ALA A 61 -31.76 13.78 29.44
N LEU A 62 -31.13 14.63 30.28
CA LEU A 62 -30.38 15.79 29.81
C LEU A 62 -28.95 15.47 29.36
N GLY A 63 -28.36 14.36 29.81
CA GLY A 63 -27.05 13.91 29.32
C GLY A 63 -27.15 13.29 27.92
N LEU A 64 -28.18 12.47 27.70
CA LEU A 64 -28.42 11.77 26.44
C LEU A 64 -28.63 12.73 25.26
N LYS A 65 -29.30 13.87 25.46
CA LYS A 65 -29.47 14.87 24.40
C LYS A 65 -28.12 15.47 23.97
N GLU A 66 -27.21 15.70 24.92
CA GLU A 66 -25.88 16.24 24.65
C GLU A 66 -25.03 15.21 23.90
N ASP A 67 -25.13 13.94 24.29
CA ASP A 67 -24.42 12.84 23.63
C ASP A 67 -24.91 12.61 22.19
N ILE A 68 -26.22 12.69 21.95
CA ILE A 68 -26.80 12.61 20.60
C ILE A 68 -26.33 13.79 19.74
N GLN A 69 -26.34 15.02 20.27
CA GLN A 69 -25.86 16.20 19.55
C GLN A 69 -24.36 16.12 19.26
N SER A 70 -23.57 15.60 20.21
CA SER A 70 -22.13 15.34 20.04
C SER A 70 -21.88 14.31 18.92
N LEU A 71 -22.64 13.22 18.90
CA LEU A 71 -22.56 12.20 17.85
C LEU A 71 -22.95 12.75 16.47
N LEU A 72 -24.04 13.52 16.37
CA LEU A 72 -24.47 14.17 15.12
C LEU A 72 -23.42 15.14 14.60
N LYS A 73 -22.80 15.91 15.50
CA LYS A 73 -21.72 16.83 15.17
C LYS A 73 -20.49 16.08 14.68
N LEU A 74 -20.12 14.98 15.33
CA LEU A 74 -18.97 14.14 14.97
C LEU A 74 -19.20 13.38 13.65
N MET A 75 -20.42 12.98 13.35
CA MET A 75 -20.79 12.34 12.08
C MET A 75 -20.86 13.35 10.91
N SER A 76 -21.32 14.57 11.18
CA SER A 76 -21.35 15.66 10.19
C SER A 76 -19.95 16.13 9.81
N THR A 77 -19.04 16.23 10.79
CA THR A 77 -17.65 16.62 10.55
C THR A 77 -16.86 15.51 9.84
N LYS A 78 -17.14 14.23 10.15
CA LYS A 78 -16.53 13.10 9.45
C LYS A 78 -17.06 12.87 8.03
N SER A 79 -18.35 13.14 7.77
CA SER A 79 -18.97 12.91 6.44
C SER A 79 -18.45 13.83 5.33
N THR A 80 -17.82 14.95 5.67
CA THR A 80 -17.31 15.89 4.66
C THR A 80 -15.81 15.71 4.37
N SER A 81 -15.12 14.79 5.07
CA SER A 81 -13.65 14.66 4.96
C SER A 81 -13.17 13.47 4.12
N THR A 82 -14.04 12.61 3.58
CA THR A 82 -13.63 11.42 2.81
C THR A 82 -14.06 11.40 1.35
N PHE A 83 -14.80 12.41 0.87
CA PHE A 83 -15.35 12.44 -0.49
C PHE A 83 -14.92 13.64 -1.35
N SER A 84 -13.73 14.20 -1.11
CA SER A 84 -13.16 15.27 -1.93
C SER A 84 -11.72 15.02 -2.40
N SER A 85 -11.35 13.75 -2.61
CA SER A 85 -10.03 13.37 -3.17
C SER A 85 -10.06 12.96 -4.64
N SER A 86 -11.12 13.30 -5.40
CA SER A 86 -11.16 12.99 -6.84
C SER A 86 -10.17 13.80 -7.68
N SER A 87 -9.65 14.92 -7.15
CA SER A 87 -8.83 15.88 -7.93
C SER A 87 -7.38 16.03 -7.45
N GLN A 88 -6.97 15.35 -6.37
CA GLN A 88 -5.62 15.43 -5.80
C GLN A 88 -4.82 14.13 -5.93
N ASP A 89 -5.39 13.10 -6.56
CA ASP A 89 -4.65 11.87 -6.84
C ASP A 89 -3.63 12.17 -7.94
N GLY A 90 -2.40 12.48 -7.53
CA GLY A 90 -1.29 12.88 -8.41
C GLY A 90 -0.88 11.83 -9.44
N SER A 91 -1.59 10.71 -9.54
CA SER A 91 -1.37 9.61 -10.46
C SER A 91 -2.10 9.79 -11.81
N THR A 92 -1.84 10.90 -12.51
CA THR A 92 -2.38 11.09 -13.87
C THR A 92 -1.63 10.23 -14.89
N ILE A 93 -2.29 9.86 -15.99
CA ILE A 93 -1.66 9.10 -17.10
C ILE A 93 -0.43 9.85 -17.61
N ALA A 94 -0.55 11.16 -17.83
CA ALA A 94 0.55 12.00 -18.29
C ALA A 94 1.79 11.91 -17.39
N LYS A 95 1.61 11.92 -16.05
CA LYS A 95 2.74 11.76 -15.13
C LYS A 95 3.32 10.36 -15.15
N CYS A 96 2.50 9.31 -15.26
CA CYS A 96 2.97 7.94 -15.46
C CYS A 96 3.86 7.83 -16.71
N LEU A 97 3.39 8.34 -17.85
CA LEU A 97 4.12 8.30 -19.11
C LEU A 97 5.40 9.13 -19.06
N ASN A 98 5.39 10.26 -18.34
CA ASN A 98 6.59 11.05 -18.14
C ASN A 98 7.65 10.26 -17.37
N ILE A 99 7.28 9.58 -16.27
CA ILE A 99 8.21 8.70 -15.54
C ILE A 99 8.69 7.56 -16.46
N LEU A 100 7.77 6.91 -17.17
CA LEU A 100 8.06 5.78 -18.05
C LEU A 100 9.09 6.16 -19.13
N LYS A 101 8.98 7.36 -19.71
CA LYS A 101 9.90 7.87 -20.75
C LYS A 101 11.35 7.91 -20.29
N TYR A 102 11.59 8.16 -19.01
CA TYR A 102 12.93 8.26 -18.43
C TYR A 102 13.33 7.01 -17.63
N LEU A 103 12.47 6.00 -17.56
CA LEU A 103 12.72 4.78 -16.81
C LEU A 103 13.73 3.91 -17.56
N ARG A 104 14.95 3.80 -17.01
CA ARG A 104 16.00 2.96 -17.59
C ARG A 104 15.51 1.51 -17.67
N GLY A 105 15.65 0.87 -18.83
CA GLY A 105 15.17 -0.49 -19.08
C GLY A 105 13.79 -0.57 -19.76
N VAL A 106 13.15 0.57 -20.04
CA VAL A 106 11.98 0.64 -20.91
C VAL A 106 12.33 1.48 -22.15
N GLU A 107 12.45 0.83 -23.30
CA GLU A 107 12.63 1.53 -24.58
C GLU A 107 11.28 2.01 -25.12
N ILE A 108 11.22 3.25 -25.62
CA ILE A 108 10.02 3.81 -26.25
C ILE A 108 9.67 2.97 -27.49
N GLY A 109 8.43 2.51 -27.57
CA GLY A 109 7.96 1.66 -28.68
C GLY A 109 8.25 0.17 -28.50
N SER A 110 8.91 -0.24 -27.41
CA SER A 110 9.00 -1.67 -27.04
C SER A 110 7.64 -2.26 -26.64
N GLY A 111 7.55 -3.59 -26.61
CA GLY A 111 6.33 -4.27 -26.14
C GLY A 111 5.93 -3.88 -24.71
N ILE A 112 6.91 -3.77 -23.80
CA ILE A 112 6.68 -3.34 -22.43
C ILE A 112 6.23 -1.87 -22.35
N TRP A 113 6.68 -1.00 -23.26
CA TRP A 113 6.20 0.38 -23.37
C TRP A 113 4.72 0.47 -23.72
N PHE A 114 4.30 -0.24 -24.78
CA PHE A 114 2.89 -0.25 -25.19
C PHE A 114 2.00 -0.91 -24.14
N TYR A 115 2.48 -2.00 -23.53
CA TYR A 115 1.80 -2.62 -22.41
C TYR A 115 1.59 -1.64 -21.25
N ALA A 116 2.62 -0.87 -20.87
CA ALA A 116 2.51 0.13 -19.81
C ALA A 116 1.48 1.22 -20.14
N CYS A 117 1.42 1.66 -21.40
CA CYS A 117 0.44 2.65 -21.85
C CYS A 117 -1.00 2.15 -21.63
N ASP A 118 -1.28 0.89 -21.97
CA ASP A 118 -2.58 0.26 -21.75
C ASP A 118 -2.85 0.03 -20.25
N LEU A 119 -1.85 -0.47 -19.51
CA LEU A 119 -1.94 -0.72 -18.08
C LEU A 119 -2.30 0.56 -17.30
N PHE A 120 -1.69 1.69 -17.67
CA PHE A 120 -1.94 2.97 -17.02
C PHE A 120 -3.29 3.59 -17.35
N VAL A 121 -4.11 3.05 -18.26
CA VAL A 121 -5.52 3.47 -18.39
C VAL A 121 -6.27 3.20 -17.08
N LYS A 122 -5.93 2.11 -16.39
CA LYS A 122 -6.53 1.70 -15.12
C LYS A 122 -5.97 2.54 -13.96
N LYS A 123 -6.85 3.30 -13.28
CA LYS A 123 -6.48 4.19 -12.17
C LYS A 123 -5.71 3.48 -11.05
N GLU A 124 -6.16 2.31 -10.64
CA GLU A 124 -5.51 1.56 -9.56
C GLU A 124 -4.09 1.11 -9.93
N GLN A 125 -3.86 0.77 -11.20
CA GLN A 125 -2.52 0.43 -11.69
C GLN A 125 -1.57 1.62 -11.64
N ARG A 126 -2.06 2.82 -12.01
CA ARG A 126 -1.27 4.05 -11.86
C ARG A 126 -0.90 4.31 -10.41
N LYS A 127 -1.83 4.15 -9.47
CA LYS A 127 -1.54 4.33 -8.03
C LYS A 127 -0.48 3.35 -7.53
N ILE A 128 -0.55 2.08 -7.94
CA ILE A 128 0.44 1.07 -7.54
C ILE A 128 1.82 1.45 -8.10
N PHE A 129 1.90 1.83 -9.36
CA PHE A 129 3.13 2.32 -9.99
C PHE A 129 3.71 3.54 -9.27
N PHE A 130 2.87 4.52 -8.90
CA PHE A 130 3.28 5.72 -8.17
C PHE A 130 3.73 5.45 -6.72
N ARG A 131 3.21 4.40 -6.10
CA ARG A 131 3.61 3.99 -4.73
C ARG A 131 4.95 3.27 -4.69
N GLN A 132 5.52 2.90 -5.84
CA GLN A 132 6.83 2.26 -5.87
C GLN A 132 7.92 3.26 -5.43
N PRO A 133 8.76 2.91 -4.44
CA PRO A 133 9.70 3.83 -3.81
C PRO A 133 10.76 4.43 -4.75
N ASN A 134 11.24 3.65 -5.70
CA ASN A 134 12.32 4.02 -6.61
C ASN A 134 12.06 3.46 -8.01
N ASP A 135 12.95 3.75 -8.95
CA ASP A 135 12.75 3.43 -10.36
C ASP A 135 13.02 1.96 -10.69
N GLU A 136 13.92 1.32 -9.94
CA GLU A 136 14.18 -0.12 -10.07
C GLU A 136 12.95 -0.95 -9.69
N LEU A 137 12.26 -0.58 -8.60
CA LEU A 137 11.02 -1.24 -8.18
C LEU A 137 9.86 -0.95 -9.16
N LYS A 138 9.81 0.26 -9.73
CA LYS A 138 8.85 0.57 -10.83
C LYS A 138 9.08 -0.32 -12.03
N LEU A 139 10.33 -0.50 -12.43
CA LEU A 139 10.72 -1.34 -13.55
C LEU A 139 10.40 -2.82 -13.27
N GLY A 140 10.83 -3.35 -12.12
CA GLY A 140 10.59 -4.75 -11.75
C GLY A 140 9.10 -5.08 -11.68
N TRP A 141 8.30 -4.19 -11.09
CA TRP A 141 6.85 -4.34 -11.08
C TRP A 141 6.26 -4.36 -12.50
N LEU A 142 6.72 -3.47 -13.38
CA LEU A 142 6.23 -3.42 -14.76
C LEU A 142 6.64 -4.66 -15.55
N GLN A 143 7.88 -5.13 -15.39
CA GLN A 143 8.39 -6.35 -16.01
C GLN A 143 7.62 -7.59 -15.57
N TRP A 144 7.35 -7.72 -14.27
CA TRP A 144 6.53 -8.81 -13.72
C TRP A 144 5.13 -8.83 -14.35
N ASN A 145 4.47 -7.67 -14.39
CA ASN A 145 3.15 -7.53 -14.99
C ASN A 145 3.15 -7.82 -16.50
N PHE A 146 4.19 -7.37 -17.21
CA PHE A 146 4.38 -7.66 -18.63
C PHE A 146 4.62 -9.15 -18.90
N PHE A 147 5.43 -9.81 -18.08
CA PHE A 147 5.65 -11.25 -18.14
C PHE A 147 4.34 -12.02 -17.95
N LEU A 148 3.56 -11.70 -16.93
CA LEU A 148 2.24 -12.31 -16.72
C LEU A 148 1.33 -12.08 -17.92
N PHE A 149 1.33 -10.89 -18.50
CA PHE A 149 0.53 -10.58 -19.68
C PHE A 149 0.93 -11.42 -20.90
N CYS A 150 2.22 -11.60 -21.14
CA CYS A 150 2.72 -12.43 -22.25
C CYS A 150 2.36 -13.91 -22.05
N ASN A 151 2.52 -14.45 -20.84
CA ASN A 151 2.21 -15.85 -20.56
C ASN A 151 0.72 -16.18 -20.62
N ASN A 152 -0.15 -15.24 -20.23
CA ASN A 152 -1.60 -15.42 -20.31
C ASN A 152 -2.17 -15.19 -21.73
N ARG A 153 -1.32 -14.86 -22.72
CA ARG A 153 -1.71 -14.66 -24.13
C ARG A 153 -1.38 -15.85 -25.04
N ILE A 154 -0.87 -16.94 -24.48
CA ILE A 154 -0.64 -18.18 -25.23
C ILE A 154 -2.00 -18.87 -25.41
N PRO A 155 -2.45 -19.14 -26.65
CA PRO A 155 -3.74 -19.76 -26.94
C PRO A 155 -3.84 -21.21 -26.46
#